data_AF-A0A9E3FWM7-F1
#
_entry.id   AF-A0A9E3FWM7-F1
#
_cell.length_a   1.000
_cell.length_b   1.000
_cell.length_c   1.000
_cell.angle_alpha   90.00
_cell.angle_beta   90.00
_cell.angle_gamma   90.00
#
_symmetry.space_group_name_H-M   'P 1'
#
loop_
_entity.id
_entity.type
_entity.pdbx_description
1 polymer ?
#
loop_
_entity_poly.entity_id
_entity_poly.type
_entity_poly.pdbx_seq_one_letter_code
_entity_poly.pdbx_strand_id
1 'polypeptide(L)'
;MKALSLMIGAAVAALATTGASAQSANLTGTYRCIQMCRDGMIGAPAYITQNGSNFNLVTETGESYRAWPDWSAPESRIWIDARDESAVYSPDGIRIQFDDGRVWQRVIGPAPALVGPAPAVVWRR
;
A
#
# COMPACT_ATOMS: atom_id res chain seq x y z
N MET A 1 59.16 -38.93 -9.43
CA MET A 1 57.70 -39.10 -9.61
C MET A 1 57.06 -39.37 -8.26
N LYS A 2 56.10 -38.54 -7.86
CA LYS A 2 54.91 -38.87 -7.05
C LYS A 2 54.16 -37.56 -6.77
N ALA A 3 53.33 -37.17 -7.74
CA ALA A 3 52.21 -36.27 -7.55
C ALA A 3 51.01 -37.11 -7.11
N LEU A 4 50.16 -36.58 -6.23
CA LEU A 4 48.72 -36.87 -6.04
C LEU A 4 48.35 -36.44 -4.60
N SER A 5 47.32 -35.67 -4.26
CA SER A 5 46.46 -34.67 -4.90
C SER A 5 45.67 -34.05 -3.75
N LEU A 6 45.40 -32.75 -3.81
CA LEU A 6 44.46 -32.04 -2.93
C LEU A 6 43.06 -32.66 -3.00
N MET A 7 42.34 -32.79 -1.89
CA MET A 7 40.87 -32.71 -1.86
C MET A 7 40.40 -31.95 -0.63
N ILE A 8 39.91 -30.74 -0.91
CA ILE A 8 39.26 -29.79 -0.03
C ILE A 8 37.84 -30.30 0.24
N GLY A 9 37.52 -30.65 1.48
CA GLY A 9 36.14 -30.92 1.91
C GLY A 9 35.40 -29.62 2.14
N ALA A 10 34.78 -29.07 1.08
CA ALA A 10 34.00 -27.84 1.15
C ALA A 10 32.70 -28.08 1.93
N ALA A 11 32.66 -27.60 3.17
CA ALA A 11 31.42 -27.40 3.92
C ALA A 11 30.87 -26.00 3.59
N VAL A 12 29.94 -25.90 2.65
CA VAL A 12 29.08 -24.72 2.52
C VAL A 12 27.67 -25.20 2.16
N ALA A 13 26.83 -25.37 3.18
CA ALA A 13 25.40 -25.48 3.00
C ALA A 13 24.89 -24.10 2.58
N ALA A 14 24.83 -23.85 1.26
CA ALA A 14 24.10 -22.72 0.71
C ALA A 14 22.61 -23.03 0.86
N LEU A 15 22.03 -22.71 2.02
CA LEU A 15 20.60 -22.42 2.10
C LEU A 15 20.38 -21.12 1.32
N ALA A 16 20.32 -21.23 0.00
CA ALA A 16 19.62 -20.25 -0.81
C ALA A 16 18.15 -20.38 -0.40
N THR A 17 17.74 -19.61 0.62
CA THR A 17 16.35 -19.20 0.74
C THR A 17 16.07 -18.42 -0.54
N THR A 18 15.58 -19.13 -1.56
CA THR A 18 14.82 -18.52 -2.63
C THR A 18 13.80 -17.64 -1.91
N GLY A 19 14.01 -16.33 -1.94
CA GLY A 19 13.00 -15.39 -1.50
C GLY A 19 11.80 -15.72 -2.35
N ALA A 20 10.83 -16.44 -1.77
CA ALA A 20 9.53 -16.58 -2.37
C ALA A 20 9.14 -15.13 -2.64
N SER A 21 8.93 -14.77 -3.90
CA SER A 21 8.30 -13.50 -4.20
C SER A 21 6.88 -13.64 -3.67
N ALA A 22 6.70 -13.40 -2.38
CA ALA A 22 5.40 -13.19 -1.78
C ALA A 22 4.81 -12.07 -2.61
N GLN A 23 3.82 -12.39 -3.42
CA GLN A 23 3.13 -11.40 -4.22
C GLN A 23 2.51 -10.45 -3.21
N SER A 24 3.10 -9.26 -3.06
CA SER A 24 2.57 -8.23 -2.18
C SER A 24 1.11 -7.98 -2.56
N ALA A 25 0.28 -7.74 -1.55
CA ALA A 25 -1.13 -7.48 -1.80
C ALA A 25 -1.29 -6.34 -2.80
N ASN A 26 -2.23 -6.49 -3.75
CA ASN A 26 -2.52 -5.41 -4.68
C ASN A 26 -3.25 -4.28 -3.93
N LEU A 27 -2.53 -3.22 -3.62
CA LEU A 27 -3.07 -2.03 -2.96
C LEU A 27 -3.60 -0.99 -3.96
N THR A 28 -3.46 -1.20 -5.28
CA THR A 28 -3.94 -0.24 -6.30
C THR A 28 -5.46 -0.12 -6.29
N GLY A 29 -5.98 1.08 -6.00
CA GLY A 29 -7.41 1.36 -6.07
C GLY A 29 -7.83 2.60 -5.29
N THR A 30 -9.15 2.78 -5.21
CA THR A 30 -9.78 3.83 -4.42
C THR A 30 -10.11 3.32 -3.02
N TYR A 31 -9.77 4.13 -2.04
CA TYR A 31 -10.08 3.93 -0.63
C TYR A 31 -10.96 5.07 -0.13
N ARG A 32 -11.64 4.84 0.98
CA ARG A 32 -12.26 5.89 1.78
C ARG A 32 -11.67 5.84 3.16
N CYS A 33 -11.39 7.01 3.72
CA CYS A 33 -11.08 7.07 5.12
C CYS A 33 -12.36 6.83 5.95
N ILE A 34 -12.35 5.87 6.87
CA ILE A 34 -13.54 5.48 7.65
C ILE A 34 -13.40 5.79 9.14
N GLN A 35 -12.19 6.10 9.61
CA GLN A 35 -11.91 6.36 11.01
C GLN A 35 -10.66 7.23 11.15
N MET A 36 -10.68 8.15 12.13
CA MET A 36 -9.56 9.05 12.48
C MET A 36 -8.99 9.80 11.26
N CYS A 37 -9.88 10.22 10.36
CA CYS A 37 -9.52 10.92 9.13
C CYS A 37 -9.02 12.33 9.41
N ARG A 38 -8.00 12.77 8.68
CA ARG A 38 -7.44 14.11 8.83
C ARG A 38 -8.51 15.15 8.51
N ASP A 39 -8.49 16.23 9.27
CA ASP A 39 -9.45 17.35 9.18
C ASP A 39 -10.93 16.92 9.22
N GLY A 40 -11.22 15.77 9.84
CA GLY A 40 -12.58 15.23 9.93
C GLY A 40 -13.13 14.70 8.61
N MET A 41 -12.28 14.43 7.60
CA MET A 41 -12.66 13.99 6.26
C MET A 41 -13.06 12.51 6.19
N ILE A 42 -14.00 12.12 7.05
CA ILE A 42 -14.61 10.79 7.05
C ILE A 42 -15.39 10.60 5.75
N GLY A 43 -15.14 9.48 5.08
CA GLY A 43 -15.74 9.11 3.80
C GLY A 43 -15.08 9.73 2.57
N ALA A 44 -14.14 10.66 2.74
CA ALA A 44 -13.42 11.26 1.63
C ALA A 44 -12.54 10.23 0.91
N PRO A 45 -12.39 10.37 -0.42
CA PRO A 45 -11.65 9.41 -1.21
C PRO A 45 -10.14 9.58 -1.03
N ALA A 46 -9.45 8.45 -0.96
CA ALA A 46 -8.00 8.35 -1.08
C ALA A 46 -7.68 7.37 -2.23
N TYR A 47 -6.50 7.49 -2.81
CA TYR A 47 -6.11 6.72 -3.98
C TYR A 47 -4.73 6.14 -3.80
N ILE A 48 -4.56 4.89 -4.20
CA ILE A 48 -3.25 4.24 -4.25
C ILE A 48 -3.05 3.71 -5.66
N THR A 49 -1.89 3.99 -6.23
CA THR A 49 -1.43 3.41 -7.49
C THR A 49 -0.10 2.72 -7.26
N GLN A 50 -0.04 1.41 -7.50
CA GLN A 50 1.21 0.66 -7.40
C GLN A 50 1.93 0.62 -8.76
N ASN A 51 3.25 0.82 -8.74
CA ASN A 51 4.15 0.68 -9.87
C ASN A 51 5.37 -0.14 -9.42
N GLY A 52 5.26 -1.47 -9.52
CA GLY A 52 6.23 -2.41 -8.94
C GLY A 52 6.23 -2.32 -7.41
N SER A 53 7.40 -2.14 -6.81
CA SER A 53 7.57 -1.92 -5.36
C SER A 53 7.34 -0.48 -4.91
N ASN A 54 6.99 0.44 -5.82
CA ASN A 54 6.70 1.83 -5.49
C ASN A 54 5.19 2.08 -5.49
N PHE A 55 4.75 2.94 -4.59
CA PHE A 55 3.36 3.36 -4.46
C PHE A 55 3.25 4.87 -4.58
N ASN A 56 2.24 5.34 -5.31
CA ASN A 56 1.79 6.72 -5.26
C ASN A 56 0.48 6.77 -4.48
N LEU A 57 0.43 7.58 -3.43
CA LEU A 57 -0.73 7.75 -2.59
C LEU A 57 -1.26 9.17 -2.79
N VAL A 58 -2.58 9.30 -2.89
CA VAL A 58 -3.30 10.55 -2.71
C VAL A 58 -4.17 10.35 -1.49
N THR A 59 -3.93 11.16 -0.46
CA THR A 59 -4.63 11.07 0.82
C THR A 59 -6.04 11.63 0.73
N GLU A 60 -6.82 11.43 1.79
CA GLU A 60 -8.16 12.00 1.91
C GLU A 60 -8.18 13.54 1.91
N THR A 61 -7.03 14.18 2.19
CA THR A 61 -6.83 15.63 2.11
C THR A 61 -6.38 16.11 0.73
N GLY A 62 -6.19 15.20 -0.22
CA GLY A 62 -5.69 15.49 -1.57
C GLY A 62 -4.16 15.63 -1.65
N GLU A 63 -3.44 15.47 -0.54
CA GLU A 63 -1.98 15.49 -0.54
C GLU A 63 -1.43 14.22 -1.21
N SER A 64 -0.41 14.37 -2.07
CA SER A 64 0.20 13.28 -2.82
C SER A 64 1.57 12.89 -2.26
N TYR A 65 1.78 11.59 -2.03
CA TYR A 65 3.01 11.04 -1.47
C TYR A 65 3.50 9.81 -2.22
N ARG A 66 4.80 9.52 -2.07
CA ARG A 66 5.38 8.23 -2.44
C ARG A 66 5.50 7.35 -1.21
N ALA A 67 5.28 6.05 -1.42
CA ALA A 67 5.54 5.03 -0.42
C ALA A 67 6.15 3.80 -1.06
N TRP A 68 6.65 2.90 -0.22
CA TRP A 68 7.20 1.61 -0.60
C TRP A 68 6.97 0.60 0.53
N PRO A 69 7.17 -0.71 0.29
CA PRO A 69 7.17 -1.71 1.35
C PRO A 69 8.13 -1.33 2.48
N ASP A 70 7.65 -1.41 3.71
CA ASP A 70 8.48 -1.21 4.90
C ASP A 70 9.60 -2.27 4.95
N TRP A 71 10.83 -1.87 5.28
CA TRP A 71 11.97 -2.81 5.25
C TRP A 71 11.85 -3.92 6.30
N SER A 72 11.21 -3.64 7.45
CA SER A 72 11.05 -4.56 8.58
C SER A 72 9.83 -5.48 8.43
N ALA A 73 8.85 -5.07 7.62
CA ALA A 73 7.63 -5.83 7.37
C ALA A 73 7.10 -5.61 5.92
N PRO A 74 7.87 -5.99 4.88
CA PRO A 74 7.56 -5.63 3.49
C PRO A 74 6.26 -6.23 2.96
N GLU A 75 5.80 -7.33 3.55
CA GLU A 75 4.61 -8.07 3.13
C GLU A 75 3.31 -7.60 3.82
N SER A 76 3.40 -6.68 4.77
CA SER A 76 2.23 -6.21 5.53
C SER A 76 2.23 -4.72 5.86
N ARG A 77 3.32 -3.99 5.59
CA ARG A 77 3.43 -2.57 5.89
C ARG A 77 3.98 -1.77 4.72
N ILE A 78 3.53 -0.52 4.64
CA ILE A 78 4.06 0.51 3.74
C ILE A 78 4.69 1.64 4.55
N TRP A 79 5.76 2.22 4.01
CA TRP A 79 6.49 3.36 4.57
C TRP A 79 6.30 4.60 3.71
N ILE A 80 5.91 5.72 4.32
CA ILE A 80 5.68 7.02 3.68
C ILE A 80 6.73 8.01 4.19
N ASP A 81 7.86 8.09 3.49
CA ASP A 81 9.03 8.85 3.92
C ASP A 81 8.78 10.34 4.12
N ALA A 82 8.00 10.96 3.22
CA ALA A 82 7.64 12.37 3.34
C ALA A 82 6.82 12.72 4.59
N ARG A 83 6.31 11.72 5.31
CA ARG A 83 5.49 11.87 6.52
C ARG A 83 6.08 11.21 7.75
N ASP A 84 7.22 10.51 7.63
CA ASP A 84 7.77 9.66 8.68
C ASP A 84 6.70 8.75 9.31
N GLU A 85 5.82 8.22 8.44
CA GLU A 85 4.61 7.52 8.82
C GLU A 85 4.59 6.17 8.12
N SER A 86 4.04 5.17 8.79
CA SER A 86 3.81 3.87 8.18
C SER A 86 2.37 3.40 8.38
N ALA A 87 1.99 2.39 7.61
CA ALA A 87 0.66 1.81 7.69
C ALA A 87 0.70 0.31 7.45
N VAL A 88 -0.10 -0.42 8.22
CA VAL A 88 -0.33 -1.85 8.06
C VAL A 88 -1.49 -2.06 7.10
N TYR A 89 -1.35 -2.96 6.14
CA TYR A 89 -2.42 -3.35 5.24
C TYR A 89 -2.84 -4.80 5.47
N SER A 90 -4.13 -5.08 5.27
CA SER A 90 -4.65 -6.45 5.32
C SER A 90 -4.17 -7.25 4.09
N PRO A 91 -4.00 -8.59 4.21
CA PRO A 91 -3.53 -9.42 3.10
C PRO A 91 -4.41 -9.36 1.83
N ASP A 92 -5.70 -9.05 2.00
CA ASP A 92 -6.67 -8.85 0.92
C ASP A 92 -6.64 -7.42 0.32
N GLY A 93 -5.82 -6.51 0.87
CA GLY A 93 -5.72 -5.12 0.43
C GLY A 93 -6.99 -4.30 0.65
N ILE A 94 -7.91 -4.76 1.49
CA ILE A 94 -9.20 -4.10 1.74
C ILE A 94 -9.09 -3.05 2.84
N ARG A 95 -8.20 -3.22 3.82
CA ARG A 95 -7.99 -2.26 4.91
C ARG A 95 -6.54 -1.84 4.99
N ILE A 96 -6.35 -0.56 5.28
CA ILE A 96 -5.05 0.03 5.58
C ILE A 96 -5.22 0.84 6.87
N GLN A 97 -4.45 0.52 7.88
CA GLN A 97 -4.42 1.21 9.17
C GLN A 97 -3.07 1.90 9.33
N PHE A 98 -3.11 3.22 9.46
CA PHE A 98 -1.94 4.05 9.70
C PHE A 98 -1.58 4.03 11.19
N ASP A 99 -0.30 4.25 11.48
CA ASP A 99 0.20 4.29 12.86
C ASP A 99 -0.43 5.43 13.68
N ASP A 100 -0.93 6.49 13.03
CA ASP A 100 -1.69 7.59 13.65
C ASP A 100 -3.15 7.19 14.03
N GLY A 101 -3.55 5.95 13.77
CA GLY A 101 -4.87 5.39 14.06
C GLY A 101 -5.90 5.57 12.95
N ARG A 102 -5.54 6.25 11.85
CA ARG A 102 -6.39 6.42 10.68
C ARG A 102 -6.61 5.10 9.97
N VAL A 103 -7.84 4.89 9.48
CA VAL A 103 -8.20 3.67 8.75
C VAL A 103 -8.79 4.01 7.41
N TRP A 104 -8.19 3.45 6.37
CA TRP A 104 -8.70 3.46 5.02
C TRP A 104 -9.31 2.11 4.68
N GLN A 105 -10.47 2.14 4.04
CA GLN A 105 -11.14 0.96 3.52
C GLN A 105 -11.29 1.07 2.00
N ARG A 106 -10.89 0.03 1.29
CA ARG A 106 -11.01 -0.06 -0.16
C ARG A 106 -12.47 -0.05 -0.56
N VAL A 107 -12.80 0.75 -1.58
CA VAL A 107 -14.13 0.74 -2.19
C VAL A 107 -14.23 -0.49 -3.08
N ILE A 108 -15.03 -1.48 -2.66
CA ILE A 108 -15.35 -2.68 -3.46
C ILE A 108 -16.76 -2.50 -4.02
N GLY A 109 -16.87 -2.41 -5.35
CA GLY A 109 -18.15 -2.20 -6.03
C GLY A 109 -17.98 -1.32 -7.27
N PRO A 110 -19.04 -1.11 -8.07
CA PRO A 110 -18.99 -0.15 -9.15
C PRO A 110 -18.55 1.20 -8.58
N ALA A 111 -17.61 1.87 -9.28
CA ALA A 111 -17.18 3.21 -8.91
C ALA A 111 -18.43 4.06 -8.62
N PRO A 112 -18.45 4.87 -7.54
CA PRO A 112 -19.59 5.75 -7.30
C PRO A 112 -19.84 6.51 -8.60
N ALA A 113 -21.04 6.36 -9.16
CA ALA A 113 -21.44 7.11 -10.33
C ALA A 113 -21.13 8.58 -10.03
N LEU A 114 -20.47 9.28 -10.96
CA LEU A 114 -20.32 10.71 -10.87
C LEU A 114 -21.74 11.27 -10.77
N VAL A 115 -22.19 11.58 -9.55
CA VAL A 115 -23.44 12.29 -9.33
C VAL A 115 -23.16 13.66 -9.92
N GLY A 116 -23.58 13.85 -11.17
CA GLY A 116 -23.55 15.17 -11.80
C GLY A 116 -24.19 16.19 -10.87
N PRO A 117 -23.82 17.47 -10.97
CA PRO A 117 -24.45 18.51 -10.15
C PRO A 117 -25.96 18.37 -10.24
N ALA A 118 -26.64 18.39 -9.09
CA ALA A 118 -28.10 18.34 -9.03
C ALA A 118 -28.66 19.36 -10.01
N PRO A 119 -29.72 19.03 -10.79
CA PRO A 119 -30.28 19.98 -11.74
C PRO A 119 -30.65 21.25 -10.96
N ALA A 120 -30.11 22.38 -11.41
CA ALA A 120 -30.43 23.67 -10.83
C ALA A 120 -31.95 23.85 -10.89
N VAL A 121 -32.59 23.88 -9.72
CA VAL A 121 -34.02 24.19 -9.61
C VAL A 121 -34.16 25.66 -9.98
N VAL A 122 -34.49 25.92 -11.25
CA VAL A 122 -34.81 27.26 -11.73
C VAL A 122 -36.22 27.58 -11.22
N TRP A 123 -36.30 28.36 -10.14
CA TRP A 123 -37.55 28.97 -9.72
C TRP A 123 -37.95 30.02 -10.76
N ARG A 124 -38.94 29.71 -11.62
CA ARG A 124 -39.64 30.74 -12.41
C ARG A 124 -40.51 31.55 -11.46
N ARG A 125 -40.33 32.86 -11.49
CA ARG A 125 -41.21 33.85 -10.86
C ARG A 125 -42.29 34.26 -11.84
#